data_AF-A0A9D8WVY8-F1
#
_entry.id   AF-A0A9D8WVY8-F1
#
_cell.length_a   1.000
_cell.length_b   1.000
_cell.length_c   1.000
_cell.angle_alpha   90.00
_cell.angle_beta   90.00
_cell.angle_gamma   90.00
#
_symmetry.space_group_name_H-M   'P 1'
#
loop_
_entity.id
_entity.type
_entity.pdbx_description
1 polymer ?
#
loop_
_entity_poly.entity_id
_entity_poly.type
_entity_poly.pdbx_seq_one_letter_code
_entity_poly.pdbx_strand_id
1 'polypeptide(L)'
;MAKEVLTPQEEMLASAQAQTENFFEKNSKMVVVAIVAIFALAALVFGYKKLIVEPRLTKAQEMLYEAQYRFEQQNADFALALNGDASAPGFAQVVEQYGNTPAGNLAKMYAAACSLRLGDVAAAESYINSFSNVKGVPGQIINAMAAGLKGDIAVEAGDNAKAASLFESAAAVSDNDFTAPMYLRKAALAYRALGNTAKADELLKTIVEKYPASYDSTQAERYLTE
;
A
#
# COMPACT_ATOMS: atom_id res chain seq x y z
N MET A 1 44.35 -45.03 45.14
CA MET A 1 43.76 -44.06 44.19
C MET A 1 42.27 -44.05 44.45
N ALA A 2 41.71 -42.95 44.97
CA ALA A 2 40.29 -42.84 45.24
C ALA A 2 39.53 -42.65 43.91
N LYS A 3 38.46 -43.42 43.69
CA LYS A 3 37.50 -43.15 42.62
C LYS A 3 36.64 -41.97 43.08
N GLU A 4 36.72 -40.87 42.36
CA GLU A 4 35.82 -39.74 42.50
C GLU A 4 34.39 -40.22 42.18
N VAL A 5 33.47 -40.08 43.13
CA VAL A 5 32.05 -40.44 42.96
C VAL A 5 31.34 -39.20 42.43
N LEU A 6 30.96 -39.23 41.15
CA LEU A 6 30.22 -38.16 40.50
C LEU A 6 28.88 -37.95 41.19
N THR A 7 28.50 -36.69 41.38
CA THR A 7 27.17 -36.33 41.87
C THR A 7 26.09 -36.70 40.85
N PRO A 8 24.82 -36.91 41.26
CA PRO A 8 23.73 -37.24 40.32
C PRO A 8 23.57 -36.22 39.18
N GLN A 9 23.93 -34.96 39.44
CA GLN A 9 23.90 -33.88 38.44
C GLN A 9 25.01 -34.04 37.39
N GLU A 10 26.19 -34.52 37.81
CA GLU A 10 27.31 -34.81 36.92
C GLU A 10 27.09 -36.09 36.10
N GLU A 11 26.42 -37.11 36.65
CA GLU A 11 26.02 -38.31 35.89
C GLU A 11 24.97 -38.00 34.81
N MET A 12 23.99 -37.14 35.12
CA MET A 12 23.02 -36.66 34.13
C MET A 12 23.68 -35.84 33.02
N LEU A 13 24.66 -34.99 33.36
CA LEU A 13 25.41 -34.22 32.37
C LEU A 13 26.28 -35.13 31.49
N ALA A 14 27.00 -36.09 32.09
CA ALA A 14 27.85 -37.03 31.37
C ALA A 14 27.04 -37.96 30.44
N SER A 15 25.87 -38.42 30.89
CA SER A 15 24.98 -39.23 30.05
C SER A 15 24.34 -38.44 28.91
N ALA A 16 23.98 -37.18 29.13
CA ALA A 16 23.52 -36.28 28.07
C ALA A 16 24.63 -35.98 27.04
N GLN A 17 25.87 -35.80 27.50
CA GLN A 17 27.04 -35.66 26.63
C GLN A 17 27.29 -36.92 25.82
N ALA A 18 27.31 -38.10 26.44
CA ALA A 18 27.51 -39.38 25.77
C ALA A 18 26.40 -39.70 24.76
N GLN A 19 25.15 -39.31 25.01
CA GLN A 19 24.05 -39.43 24.05
C GLN A 19 24.23 -38.49 22.86
N THR A 20 24.66 -37.25 23.11
CA THR A 20 24.93 -36.26 22.06
C THR A 20 26.11 -36.69 21.18
N GLU A 21 27.19 -37.20 21.79
CA GLU A 21 28.36 -37.74 21.09
C GLU A 21 27.99 -38.96 20.25
N ASN A 22 27.27 -39.94 20.81
CA ASN A 22 26.83 -41.12 20.05
C ASN A 22 25.90 -40.76 18.88
N PHE A 23 25.02 -39.76 19.05
CA PHE A 23 24.16 -39.30 17.98
C PHE A 23 24.96 -38.61 16.87
N PHE A 24 25.89 -37.73 17.26
CA PHE A 24 26.71 -36.99 16.32
C PHE A 24 27.71 -37.90 15.60
N GLU A 25 28.33 -38.88 16.27
CA GLU A 25 29.22 -39.83 15.60
C GLU A 25 28.48 -40.68 14.56
N LYS A 26 27.31 -41.22 14.92
CA LYS A 26 26.50 -42.06 14.01
C LYS A 26 25.89 -41.28 12.85
N ASN A 27 25.52 -40.01 13.07
CA ASN A 27 24.82 -39.19 12.07
C ASN A 27 25.65 -38.01 11.54
N SER A 28 26.93 -37.90 11.89
CA SER A 28 27.80 -36.74 11.60
C SER A 28 27.71 -36.29 10.15
N LYS A 29 27.80 -37.24 9.20
CA LYS A 29 27.68 -36.96 7.77
C LYS A 29 26.32 -36.35 7.41
N MET A 30 25.23 -36.90 7.95
CA MET A 30 23.88 -36.39 7.70
C MET A 30 23.66 -35.02 8.35
N VAL A 31 24.16 -34.80 9.57
CA VAL A 31 24.09 -33.51 10.26
C VAL A 31 24.90 -32.44 9.50
N VAL A 32 26.12 -32.76 9.08
CA VAL A 32 26.94 -31.83 8.28
C VAL A 32 26.27 -31.52 6.93
N VAL A 33 25.74 -32.52 6.23
CA VAL A 33 25.00 -32.32 4.97
C VAL A 33 23.78 -31.44 5.19
N ALA A 34 23.01 -31.66 6.27
CA ALA A 34 21.85 -30.85 6.61
C ALA A 34 22.23 -29.39 6.88
N ILE A 35 23.30 -29.15 7.65
CA ILE A 35 23.80 -27.81 7.94
C ILE A 35 24.28 -27.12 6.66
N VAL A 36 25.08 -27.80 5.83
CA VAL A 36 25.54 -27.26 4.54
C VAL A 36 24.36 -26.95 3.62
N ALA A 37 23.34 -27.80 3.57
CA ALA A 37 22.13 -27.56 2.80
C ALA A 37 21.36 -26.32 3.27
N ILE A 38 21.25 -26.11 4.60
CA ILE A 38 20.64 -24.89 5.17
C ILE A 38 21.44 -23.65 4.78
N PHE A 39 22.78 -23.68 4.91
CA PHE A 39 23.62 -22.55 4.51
C PHE A 39 23.54 -22.28 3.01
N ALA A 40 23.54 -23.31 2.17
CA ALA A 40 23.36 -23.18 0.73
C ALA A 40 22.00 -22.54 0.40
N LEU A 41 20.92 -22.97 1.04
CA LEU A 41 19.59 -22.39 0.86
C LEU A 41 19.56 -20.92 1.30
N ALA A 42 20.14 -20.60 2.46
CA ALA A 42 20.24 -19.23 2.95
C ALA A 42 21.03 -18.33 1.97
N ALA A 43 22.15 -18.83 1.43
CA ALA A 43 22.95 -18.13 0.44
C ALA A 43 22.19 -17.90 -0.87
N LEU A 44 21.42 -18.88 -1.34
CA LEU A 44 20.55 -18.74 -2.52
C LEU A 44 19.46 -17.68 -2.30
N VAL A 45 18.79 -17.70 -1.14
CA VAL A 45 17.76 -16.70 -0.80
C VAL A 45 18.38 -15.30 -0.69
N PHE A 46 19.54 -15.18 -0.04
CA PHE A 46 20.26 -13.92 0.08
C PHE A 46 20.70 -13.39 -1.29
N GLY A 47 21.31 -14.24 -2.12
CA GLY A 47 21.74 -13.91 -3.48
C GLY A 47 20.58 -13.45 -4.35
N TYR A 48 19.44 -14.16 -4.33
CA TYR A 48 18.24 -13.77 -5.07
C TYR A 48 17.71 -12.40 -4.61
N LYS A 49 17.63 -12.15 -3.29
CA LYS A 49 17.20 -10.85 -2.78
C LYS A 49 18.14 -9.73 -3.22
N LYS A 50 19.45 -9.92 -3.07
CA LYS A 50 20.44 -8.88 -3.32
C LYS A 50 20.64 -8.59 -4.82
N LEU A 51 20.64 -9.63 -5.66
CA LEU A 51 21.00 -9.50 -7.08
C LEU A 51 19.78 -9.31 -7.99
N ILE A 52 18.59 -9.74 -7.57
CA ILE A 52 17.38 -9.67 -8.41
C ILE A 52 16.33 -8.74 -7.81
N VAL A 53 15.97 -8.94 -6.53
CA VAL A 53 14.85 -8.19 -5.92
C VAL A 53 15.22 -6.74 -5.66
N GLU A 54 16.34 -6.47 -4.99
CA GLU A 54 16.75 -5.11 -4.64
C GLU A 54 16.92 -4.19 -5.86
N PRO A 55 17.67 -4.56 -6.92
CA PRO A 55 17.82 -3.71 -8.11
C PRO A 55 16.48 -3.44 -8.81
N ARG A 56 15.60 -4.46 -8.82
CA ARG A 56 14.25 -4.33 -9.39
C ARG A 56 13.39 -3.35 -8.60
N LEU A 57 13.48 -3.34 -7.27
CA LEU A 57 12.77 -2.38 -6.43
C LEU A 57 13.30 -0.95 -6.62
N THR A 58 14.62 -0.77 -6.66
CA THR A 58 15.25 0.52 -6.92
C THR A 58 14.81 1.07 -8.28
N LYS A 59 14.87 0.25 -9.33
CA LYS A 59 14.49 0.72 -10.67
C LYS A 59 13.01 1.07 -10.77
N ALA A 60 12.14 0.31 -10.12
CA ALA A 60 10.72 0.62 -10.03
C ALA A 60 10.47 1.99 -9.35
N GLN A 61 11.21 2.29 -8.28
CA GLN A 61 11.11 3.56 -7.57
C GLN A 61 11.63 4.74 -8.41
N GLU A 62 12.76 4.59 -9.11
CA GLU A 62 13.29 5.61 -10.01
C GLU A 62 12.27 5.98 -11.11
N MET A 63 11.72 4.96 -11.78
CA MET A 63 10.74 5.19 -12.85
C MET A 63 9.44 5.80 -12.32
N LEU A 64 8.99 5.37 -11.13
CA LEU A 64 7.85 5.98 -10.47
C LEU A 64 8.11 7.46 -10.17
N TYR A 65 9.30 7.80 -9.65
CA TYR A 65 9.66 9.17 -9.31
C TYR A 65 9.63 10.09 -10.53
N GLU A 66 10.16 9.64 -11.67
CA GLU A 66 10.12 10.41 -12.93
C GLU A 66 8.67 10.67 -13.39
N ALA A 67 7.80 9.66 -13.30
CA ALA A 67 6.38 9.81 -13.63
C ALA A 67 5.63 10.73 -12.64
N GLN A 68 5.91 10.61 -11.33
CA GLN A 68 5.35 11.49 -10.29
C GLN A 68 5.78 12.94 -10.49
N TYR A 69 7.05 13.17 -10.82
CA TYR A 69 7.55 14.51 -11.11
C TYR A 69 6.77 15.18 -12.24
N ARG A 70 6.39 14.43 -13.28
CA ARG A 70 5.54 14.92 -14.38
C ARG A 70 4.09 15.18 -13.95
N PHE A 71 3.55 14.31 -13.11
CA PHE A 71 2.19 14.42 -12.57
C PHE A 71 2.00 15.63 -11.64
N GLU A 72 3.03 15.98 -10.88
CA GLU A 72 2.97 17.02 -9.84
C GLU A 72 3.33 18.42 -10.36
N GLN A 73 3.60 18.57 -11.66
CA GLN A 73 3.84 19.88 -12.26
C GLN A 73 2.59 20.76 -12.24
N GLN A 74 2.78 22.06 -12.10
CA GLN A 74 1.68 23.04 -12.07
C GLN A 74 0.74 22.95 -13.29
N ASN A 75 1.30 22.62 -14.46
CA ASN A 75 0.55 22.37 -15.71
C ASN A 75 0.85 20.95 -16.21
N ALA A 76 0.60 19.95 -15.38
CA ALA A 76 0.87 18.56 -15.70
C ALA A 76 0.12 18.10 -16.96
N ASP A 77 0.86 17.50 -17.89
CA ASP A 77 0.30 16.72 -18.98
C ASP A 77 0.05 15.28 -18.48
N PHE A 78 -1.22 14.97 -18.18
CA PHE A 78 -1.60 13.66 -17.66
C PHE A 78 -1.43 12.53 -18.68
N ALA A 79 -1.46 12.82 -19.99
CA ALA A 79 -1.18 11.82 -21.02
C ALA A 79 0.31 11.48 -21.03
N LEU A 80 1.17 12.49 -20.88
CA LEU A 80 2.61 12.29 -20.76
C LEU A 80 2.99 11.59 -19.44
N ALA A 81 2.35 11.93 -18.32
CA ALA A 81 2.59 11.26 -17.03
C ALA A 81 2.12 9.79 -17.05
N LEU A 82 1.01 9.50 -17.74
CA LEU A 82 0.49 8.13 -17.89
C LEU A 82 1.36 7.29 -18.83
N ASN A 83 1.64 7.79 -20.03
CA ASN A 83 2.25 7.00 -21.11
C ASN A 83 3.77 7.09 -21.15
N GLY A 84 4.34 8.18 -20.64
CA GLY A 84 5.75 8.47 -20.79
C GLY A 84 6.11 8.90 -22.22
N ASP A 85 7.41 8.99 -22.48
CA ASP A 85 7.98 9.27 -23.78
C ASP A 85 9.39 8.66 -23.88
N ALA A 86 10.14 9.00 -24.93
CA ALA A 86 11.51 8.54 -25.11
C ALA A 86 12.48 9.04 -24.02
N SER A 87 12.10 10.07 -23.26
CA SER A 87 12.97 10.71 -22.27
C SER A 87 12.77 10.15 -20.86
N ALA A 88 11.53 9.80 -20.51
CA ALA A 88 11.20 9.22 -19.21
C ALA A 88 9.92 8.35 -19.27
N PRO A 89 9.82 7.33 -18.39
CA PRO A 89 8.70 6.43 -18.33
C PRO A 89 7.44 7.11 -17.79
N GLY A 90 6.29 6.54 -18.14
CA GLY A 90 4.99 6.90 -17.56
C GLY A 90 4.50 5.85 -16.57
N PHE A 91 3.46 6.17 -15.81
CA PHE A 91 2.86 5.25 -14.84
C PHE A 91 2.46 3.90 -15.45
N ALA A 92 1.92 3.88 -16.69
CA ALA A 92 1.53 2.65 -17.37
C ALA A 92 2.73 1.69 -17.52
N GLN A 93 3.90 2.22 -17.89
CA GLN A 93 5.12 1.43 -18.02
C GLN A 93 5.62 0.90 -16.66
N VAL A 94 5.50 1.70 -15.59
CA VAL A 94 5.83 1.25 -14.23
C VAL A 94 4.90 0.13 -13.78
N VAL A 95 3.60 0.21 -14.10
CA VAL A 95 2.62 -0.84 -13.81
C VAL A 95 2.95 -2.12 -14.58
N GLU A 96 3.21 -2.02 -15.88
CA GLU A 96 3.51 -3.16 -16.74
C GLU A 96 4.78 -3.89 -16.28
N GLN A 97 5.87 -3.15 -16.04
CA GLN A 97 7.16 -3.75 -15.74
C GLN A 97 7.32 -4.12 -14.28
N TYR A 98 6.68 -3.40 -13.35
CA TYR A 98 6.93 -3.48 -11.91
C TYR A 98 5.66 -3.53 -11.05
N GLY A 99 4.49 -3.84 -11.61
CA GLY A 99 3.20 -3.81 -10.92
C GLY A 99 3.08 -4.70 -9.67
N ASN A 100 4.02 -5.64 -9.47
CA ASN A 100 4.15 -6.47 -8.28
C ASN A 100 5.07 -5.89 -7.18
N THR A 101 5.69 -4.74 -7.42
CA THR A 101 6.50 -4.01 -6.45
C THR A 101 5.65 -2.95 -5.72
N PRO A 102 6.08 -2.42 -4.57
CA PRO A 102 5.38 -1.31 -3.91
C PRO A 102 5.26 -0.07 -4.82
N ALA A 103 6.29 0.26 -5.58
CA ALA A 103 6.29 1.39 -6.51
C ALA A 103 5.30 1.16 -7.66
N GLY A 104 5.32 -0.02 -8.29
CA GLY A 104 4.34 -0.35 -9.32
C GLY A 104 2.91 -0.48 -8.80
N ASN A 105 2.72 -0.86 -7.53
CA ASN A 105 1.40 -0.81 -6.92
C ASN A 105 0.91 0.63 -6.78
N LEU A 106 1.76 1.56 -6.31
CA LEU A 106 1.41 2.98 -6.24
C LEU A 106 1.17 3.58 -7.63
N ALA A 107 1.96 3.18 -8.63
CA ALA A 107 1.77 3.60 -10.03
C ALA A 107 0.37 3.26 -10.57
N LYS A 108 -0.27 2.18 -10.12
CA LYS A 108 -1.66 1.85 -10.52
C LYS A 108 -2.64 2.93 -10.08
N MET A 109 -2.51 3.44 -8.85
CA MET A 109 -3.38 4.50 -8.34
C MET A 109 -3.17 5.80 -9.14
N TYR A 110 -1.91 6.15 -9.44
CA TYR A 110 -1.61 7.33 -10.27
C TYR A 110 -2.06 7.15 -11.73
N ALA A 111 -1.88 5.97 -12.32
CA ALA A 111 -2.35 5.66 -13.66
C ALA A 111 -3.87 5.78 -13.75
N ALA A 112 -4.59 5.32 -12.73
CA ALA A 112 -6.04 5.51 -12.62
C ALA A 112 -6.41 7.00 -12.54
N ALA A 113 -5.70 7.78 -11.73
CA ALA A 113 -5.93 9.22 -11.61
C ALA A 113 -5.69 9.96 -12.94
N CYS A 114 -4.60 9.64 -13.64
CA CYS A 114 -4.31 10.21 -14.96
C CYS A 114 -5.39 9.84 -15.97
N SER A 115 -5.78 8.55 -16.03
CA SER A 115 -6.81 8.06 -16.95
C SER A 115 -8.14 8.79 -16.71
N LEU A 116 -8.52 8.96 -15.44
CA LEU A 116 -9.73 9.71 -15.09
C LEU A 116 -9.65 11.18 -15.52
N ARG A 117 -8.50 11.84 -15.32
CA ARG A 117 -8.28 13.23 -15.77
C ARG A 117 -8.33 13.39 -17.28
N LEU A 118 -8.02 12.33 -18.02
CA LEU A 118 -8.14 12.27 -19.48
C LEU A 118 -9.55 11.89 -19.96
N GLY A 119 -10.48 11.61 -19.03
CA GLY A 119 -11.84 11.20 -19.33
C GLY A 119 -11.98 9.71 -19.68
N ASP A 120 -10.91 8.91 -19.56
CA ASP A 120 -10.97 7.46 -19.77
C ASP A 120 -11.36 6.74 -18.47
N VAL A 121 -12.67 6.74 -18.21
CA VAL A 121 -13.27 6.11 -17.02
C VAL A 121 -12.99 4.60 -16.97
N ALA A 122 -12.99 3.92 -18.12
CA ALA A 122 -12.78 2.48 -18.19
C ALA A 122 -11.33 2.09 -17.85
N ALA A 123 -10.35 2.82 -18.39
CA ALA A 123 -8.95 2.63 -18.01
C ALA A 123 -8.73 2.97 -16.53
N ALA A 124 -9.35 4.04 -16.03
CA ALA A 124 -9.26 4.41 -14.62
C ALA A 124 -9.76 3.29 -13.70
N GLU A 125 -10.91 2.70 -14.01
CA GLU A 125 -11.49 1.58 -13.27
C GLU A 125 -10.58 0.33 -13.31
N SER A 126 -10.02 0.00 -14.48
CA SER A 126 -9.08 -1.11 -14.63
C SER A 126 -7.85 -0.95 -13.73
N TYR A 127 -7.20 0.22 -13.79
CA TYR A 127 -6.01 0.48 -13.00
C TYR A 127 -6.30 0.45 -11.49
N ILE A 128 -7.35 1.13 -11.02
CA ILE A 128 -7.64 1.21 -9.59
C ILE A 128 -8.11 -0.13 -8.99
N ASN A 129 -8.73 -1.00 -9.80
CA ASN A 129 -9.11 -2.34 -9.36
C ASN A 129 -7.91 -3.28 -9.24
N SER A 130 -6.81 -2.98 -9.94
CA SER A 130 -5.55 -3.72 -9.80
C SER A 130 -4.69 -3.25 -8.61
N PHE A 131 -5.02 -2.11 -7.99
CA PHE A 131 -4.35 -1.58 -6.80
C PHE A 131 -4.66 -2.43 -5.57
N SER A 132 -3.64 -2.67 -4.75
CA SER A 132 -3.77 -3.36 -3.46
C SER A 132 -3.44 -2.43 -2.30
N ASN A 133 -4.17 -2.58 -1.19
CA ASN A 133 -3.97 -1.75 -0.01
C ASN A 133 -2.54 -1.85 0.55
N VAL A 134 -1.95 -0.70 0.87
CA VAL A 134 -0.61 -0.54 1.42
C VAL A 134 -0.67 -0.63 2.95
N LYS A 135 0.30 -1.32 3.54
CA LYS A 135 0.41 -1.50 4.99
C LYS A 135 1.09 -0.29 5.67
N GLY A 136 0.82 -0.11 6.95
CA GLY A 136 1.42 0.93 7.78
C GLY A 136 0.69 2.28 7.71
N VAL A 137 1.12 3.22 8.55
CA VAL A 137 0.43 4.52 8.73
C VAL A 137 0.42 5.36 7.44
N PRO A 138 1.54 5.53 6.70
CA PRO A 138 1.49 6.21 5.39
C PRO A 138 0.59 5.47 4.40
N GLY A 139 0.50 4.15 4.52
CA GLY A 139 -0.36 3.30 3.69
C GLY A 139 -1.85 3.58 3.90
N GLN A 140 -2.29 3.96 5.10
CA GLN A 140 -3.70 4.28 5.36
C GLN A 140 -4.17 5.50 4.56
N ILE A 141 -3.36 6.55 4.47
CA ILE A 141 -3.66 7.73 3.65
C ILE A 141 -3.74 7.34 2.17
N ILE A 142 -2.77 6.54 1.67
CA ILE A 142 -2.78 6.04 0.29
C ILE A 142 -4.03 5.20 0.02
N ASN A 143 -4.44 4.35 0.96
CA ASN A 143 -5.64 3.52 0.82
C ASN A 143 -6.92 4.36 0.81
N ALA A 144 -6.99 5.40 1.64
CA ALA A 144 -8.09 6.37 1.63
C ALA A 144 -8.14 7.08 0.27
N MET A 145 -6.98 7.48 -0.27
CA MET A 145 -6.88 8.07 -1.61
C MET A 145 -7.35 7.14 -2.71
N ALA A 146 -6.94 5.88 -2.69
CA ALA A 146 -7.36 4.88 -3.66
C ALA A 146 -8.89 4.62 -3.58
N ALA A 147 -9.45 4.53 -2.37
CA ALA A 147 -10.89 4.40 -2.17
C ALA A 147 -11.64 5.63 -2.66
N GLY A 148 -11.13 6.82 -2.37
CA GLY A 148 -11.65 8.09 -2.86
C GLY A 148 -11.64 8.17 -4.38
N LEU A 149 -10.57 7.71 -5.03
CA LEU A 149 -10.48 7.67 -6.50
C LEU A 149 -11.53 6.74 -7.11
N LYS A 150 -11.89 5.63 -6.45
CA LYS A 150 -13.04 4.81 -6.88
C LYS A 150 -14.36 5.60 -6.80
N GLY A 151 -14.52 6.42 -5.77
CA GLY A 151 -15.65 7.34 -5.65
C GLY A 151 -15.67 8.36 -6.80
N ASP A 152 -14.52 8.93 -7.14
CA ASP A 152 -14.40 9.86 -8.26
C ASP A 152 -14.74 9.21 -9.61
N ILE A 153 -14.27 7.99 -9.84
CA ILE A 153 -14.64 7.20 -11.03
C ILE A 153 -16.16 6.97 -11.07
N ALA A 154 -16.80 6.71 -9.93
CA ALA A 154 -18.26 6.54 -9.87
C ALA A 154 -19.01 7.85 -10.17
N VAL A 155 -18.50 9.00 -9.74
CA VAL A 155 -19.06 10.31 -10.10
C VAL A 155 -18.97 10.53 -11.61
N GLU A 156 -17.81 10.31 -12.22
CA GLU A 156 -17.63 10.46 -13.67
C GLU A 156 -18.48 9.46 -14.48
N ALA A 157 -18.79 8.30 -13.91
CA ALA A 157 -19.74 7.33 -14.46
C ALA A 157 -21.22 7.71 -14.25
N GLY A 158 -21.51 8.80 -13.53
CA GLY A 158 -22.87 9.26 -13.22
C GLY A 158 -23.57 8.54 -12.07
N ASP A 159 -22.87 7.66 -11.34
CA ASP A 159 -23.42 6.89 -10.23
C ASP A 159 -23.12 7.56 -8.87
N ASN A 160 -23.87 8.63 -8.59
CA ASN A 160 -23.71 9.39 -7.34
C ASN A 160 -24.03 8.57 -6.09
N ALA A 161 -24.88 7.54 -6.18
CA ALA A 161 -25.22 6.67 -5.05
C ALA A 161 -24.02 5.80 -4.66
N LYS A 162 -23.39 5.17 -5.64
CA LYS A 162 -22.14 4.42 -5.43
C LYS A 162 -21.01 5.34 -5.00
N ALA A 163 -20.90 6.54 -5.60
CA ALA A 163 -19.90 7.53 -5.22
C ALA A 163 -20.01 7.92 -3.74
N ALA A 164 -21.21 8.23 -3.25
CA ALA A 164 -21.43 8.59 -1.85
C ALA A 164 -20.95 7.48 -0.90
N SER A 165 -21.32 6.23 -1.16
CA SER A 165 -20.91 5.08 -0.36
C SER A 165 -19.38 4.85 -0.38
N LEU A 166 -18.75 5.03 -1.55
CA LEU A 166 -17.30 4.89 -1.69
C LEU A 166 -16.55 6.01 -0.97
N PHE A 167 -17.07 7.24 -0.99
CA PHE A 167 -16.48 8.36 -0.26
C PHE A 167 -16.63 8.20 1.26
N GLU A 168 -17.79 7.75 1.77
CA GLU A 168 -17.94 7.44 3.20
C GLU A 168 -16.97 6.32 3.61
N SER A 169 -16.82 5.29 2.77
CA SER A 169 -15.84 4.22 3.00
C SER A 169 -14.41 4.76 3.02
N ALA A 170 -14.08 5.67 2.09
CA ALA A 170 -12.76 6.31 2.03
C ALA A 170 -12.48 7.16 3.27
N ALA A 171 -13.45 7.92 3.76
CA ALA A 171 -13.35 8.69 5.00
C ALA A 171 -13.12 7.80 6.22
N ALA A 172 -13.68 6.59 6.24
CA ALA A 172 -13.53 5.63 7.32
C ALA A 172 -12.19 4.86 7.31
N VAL A 173 -11.38 4.96 6.24
CA VAL A 173 -10.09 4.24 6.15
C VAL A 173 -9.08 4.74 7.19
N SER A 174 -9.08 6.05 7.46
CA SER A 174 -8.11 6.67 8.36
C SER A 174 -8.69 7.93 8.97
N ASP A 175 -8.59 8.06 10.29
CA ASP A 175 -8.99 9.26 11.00
C ASP A 175 -7.83 10.28 10.98
N ASN A 176 -7.89 11.23 10.05
CA ASN A 176 -6.91 12.31 9.91
C ASN A 176 -7.54 13.57 9.31
N ASP A 177 -6.94 14.74 9.59
CA ASP A 177 -7.45 16.05 9.18
C ASP A 177 -7.33 16.36 7.67
N PHE A 178 -6.84 15.40 6.87
CA PHE A 178 -6.64 15.60 5.44
C PHE A 178 -7.64 14.81 4.59
N THR A 179 -7.60 13.48 4.67
CA THR A 179 -8.41 12.60 3.81
C THR A 179 -9.82 12.39 4.33
N ALA A 180 -10.02 12.24 5.65
CA ALA A 180 -11.34 12.01 6.21
C ALA A 180 -12.33 13.16 5.92
N PRO A 181 -12.03 14.43 6.28
CA PRO A 181 -12.97 15.52 6.03
C PRO A 181 -13.15 15.81 4.54
N MET A 182 -12.11 15.63 3.72
CA MET A 182 -12.21 15.75 2.26
C MET A 182 -13.22 14.75 1.68
N TYR A 183 -13.15 13.48 2.09
CA TYR A 183 -14.07 12.45 1.57
C TYR A 183 -15.48 12.55 2.16
N LEU A 184 -15.64 12.95 3.42
CA LEU A 184 -16.95 13.29 3.96
C LEU A 184 -17.63 14.40 3.16
N ARG A 185 -16.88 15.44 2.77
CA ARG A 185 -17.43 16.52 1.94
C ARG A 185 -17.84 16.02 0.57
N LYS A 186 -17.03 15.19 -0.08
CA LYS A 186 -17.37 14.61 -1.40
C LYS A 186 -18.59 13.69 -1.31
N ALA A 187 -18.73 12.90 -0.24
CA ALA A 187 -19.94 12.14 0.05
C ALA A 187 -21.16 13.07 0.22
N ALA A 188 -21.04 14.16 0.97
CA ALA A 188 -22.12 15.13 1.16
C ALA A 188 -22.57 15.75 -0.18
N LEU A 189 -21.64 16.12 -1.06
CA LEU A 189 -21.95 16.63 -2.39
C LEU A 189 -22.65 15.58 -3.26
N ALA A 190 -22.22 14.33 -3.21
CA ALA A 190 -22.90 13.23 -3.90
C ALA A 190 -24.32 12.99 -3.37
N TYR A 191 -24.53 13.06 -2.05
CA TYR A 191 -25.86 12.98 -1.44
C TYR A 191 -26.77 14.17 -1.82
N ARG A 192 -26.22 15.39 -1.88
CA ARG A 192 -26.96 16.56 -2.41
C ARG A 192 -27.39 16.35 -3.86
N ALA A 193 -26.52 15.81 -4.71
CA ALA A 193 -26.87 15.49 -6.10
C ALA A 193 -28.00 14.43 -6.22
N LEU A 194 -28.18 13.60 -5.20
CA LEU A 194 -29.29 12.64 -5.09
C LEU A 194 -30.55 13.23 -4.42
N GLY A 195 -30.53 14.51 -4.03
CA GLY A 195 -31.62 15.17 -3.29
C GLY A 195 -31.68 14.80 -1.80
N ASN A 196 -30.70 14.07 -1.27
CA ASN A 196 -30.64 13.69 0.14
C ASN A 196 -29.90 14.76 0.97
N THR A 197 -30.51 15.94 1.09
CA THR A 197 -29.95 17.08 1.84
C THR A 197 -29.72 16.75 3.31
N ALA A 198 -30.62 15.97 3.94
CA ALA A 198 -30.49 15.61 5.35
C ALA A 198 -29.20 14.84 5.65
N LYS A 199 -28.86 13.84 4.82
CA LYS A 199 -27.61 13.08 4.99
C LYS A 199 -26.39 13.94 4.65
N ALA A 200 -26.49 14.79 3.63
CA ALA A 200 -25.41 15.71 3.31
C ALA A 200 -25.08 16.64 4.48
N ASP A 201 -26.08 17.28 5.08
CA ASP A 201 -25.90 18.20 6.20
C ASP A 201 -25.34 17.49 7.44
N GLU A 202 -25.74 16.24 7.69
CA GLU A 202 -25.17 15.40 8.76
C GLU A 202 -23.66 15.21 8.58
N LEU A 203 -23.22 14.85 7.37
CA LEU A 203 -21.81 14.67 7.07
C LEU A 203 -21.03 16.00 7.17
N LEU A 204 -21.60 17.09 6.67
CA LEU A 204 -20.97 18.42 6.75
C LEU A 204 -20.81 18.87 8.21
N LYS A 205 -21.82 18.68 9.06
CA LYS A 205 -21.72 18.95 10.50
C LYS A 205 -20.63 18.10 11.16
N THR A 206 -20.55 16.82 10.80
CA THR A 206 -19.48 15.94 11.27
C THR A 206 -18.09 16.49 10.94
N ILE A 207 -17.92 17.11 9.77
CA ILE A 207 -16.65 17.75 9.39
C ILE A 207 -16.31 18.89 10.34
N VAL A 208 -17.26 19.80 10.58
CA VAL A 208 -17.07 20.97 11.45
C VAL A 208 -16.77 20.55 12.90
N GLU A 209 -17.48 19.55 13.40
CA GLU A 209 -17.33 19.08 14.79
C GLU A 209 -16.02 18.32 15.01
N LYS A 210 -15.68 17.40 14.10
CA LYS A 210 -14.56 16.46 14.29
C LYS A 210 -13.25 16.93 13.70
N TYR A 211 -13.29 17.74 12.64
CA TYR A 211 -12.11 18.19 11.90
C TYR A 211 -12.04 19.73 11.79
N PRO A 212 -12.20 20.49 12.88
CA PRO A 212 -12.36 21.96 12.83
C PRO A 212 -11.14 22.70 12.26
N ALA A 213 -9.96 22.10 12.29
CA ALA A 213 -8.72 22.68 11.75
C ALA A 213 -8.48 22.35 10.26
N SER A 214 -9.33 21.51 9.65
CA SER A 214 -9.18 21.10 8.26
C SER A 214 -9.67 22.17 7.29
N TYR A 215 -9.07 22.21 6.09
CA TYR A 215 -9.55 23.05 4.99
C TYR A 215 -11.03 22.79 4.66
N ASP A 216 -11.44 21.53 4.71
CA ASP A 216 -12.81 21.12 4.38
C ASP A 216 -13.83 21.53 5.44
N SER A 217 -13.42 21.87 6.68
CA SER A 217 -14.31 22.45 7.70
C SER A 217 -14.86 23.80 7.26
N THR A 218 -13.99 24.72 6.80
CA THR A 218 -14.44 26.01 6.26
C THR A 218 -15.37 25.84 5.05
N GLN A 219 -15.11 24.84 4.20
CA GLN A 219 -16.00 24.54 3.08
C GLN A 219 -17.35 23.99 3.55
N ALA A 220 -17.35 23.14 4.58
CA ALA A 220 -18.55 22.55 5.13
C ALA A 220 -19.48 23.60 5.77
N GLU A 221 -18.92 24.54 6.52
CA GLU A 221 -19.66 25.69 7.06
C GLU A 221 -20.36 26.48 5.95
N ARG A 222 -19.63 26.77 4.86
CA ARG A 222 -20.21 27.48 3.70
C ARG A 222 -21.40 26.70 3.11
N TYR A 223 -21.23 25.41 2.86
CA TYR A 223 -22.30 24.58 2.27
C TYR A 223 -23.53 24.45 3.18
N LEU A 224 -23.37 24.47 4.50
CA LEU A 224 -24.48 24.43 5.45
C LEU A 224 -25.32 25.72 5.49
N THR A 225 -24.78 26.82 4.95
CA THR A 225 -25.46 28.12 4.88
C THR A 225 -26.09 28.42 3.50
N GLU A 226 -25.80 27.59 2.50
CA GLU A 226 -26.39 27.61 1.15
C GLU A 226 -27.61 26.68 1.06
#